data_AF-A0A2P8FQ28-F1
#
_entry.id   AF-A0A2P8FQ28-F1
#
_cell.length_a   1.000
_cell.length_b   1.000
_cell.length_c   1.000
_cell.angle_alpha   90.00
_cell.angle_beta   90.00
_cell.angle_gamma   90.00
#
_symmetry.space_group_name_H-M   'P 1'
#
loop_
_entity.id
_entity.type
_entity.pdbx_description
1 polymer ?
#
loop_
_entity_poly.entity_id
_entity_poly.type
_entity_poly.pdbx_seq_one_letter_code
_entity_poly.pdbx_strand_id
1 'polypeptide(L)'
;MNIEPEEQIFTGEMQYLEKLHKIVQETIQEKDLILNNLLHPSQDILSKEQRLSDKVAHFGGSWRFIVIFGVILMFWIIINVVVLKSSAFDPYPFILMNLILSCIAALQAPIIMMSQNRQEEKDRMRNENDYLINLKSEIVIRSLDQKMDLLLRNKLKPYTICR
;
A
#
# COMPACT_ATOMS: atom_id res chain seq x y z
N MET A 1 -26.01 7.64 -57.67
CA MET A 1 -25.15 8.64 -57.01
C MET A 1 -23.99 7.86 -56.44
N ASN A 2 -22.84 7.89 -57.12
CA ASN A 2 -21.72 7.00 -56.86
C ASN A 2 -20.84 7.64 -55.78
N ILE A 3 -20.83 7.04 -54.60
CA ILE A 3 -20.00 7.49 -53.46
C ILE A 3 -18.57 7.00 -53.73
N GLU A 4 -17.59 7.92 -53.66
CA GLU A 4 -16.18 7.65 -53.96
C GLU A 4 -15.56 6.59 -53.01
N PRO A 5 -14.59 5.79 -53.48
CA PRO A 5 -14.01 4.67 -52.73
C PRO A 5 -13.26 5.07 -51.44
N GLU A 6 -12.86 6.34 -51.28
CA GLU A 6 -12.24 6.84 -50.04
C GLU A 6 -13.21 6.87 -48.85
N GLU A 7 -14.50 7.15 -49.07
CA GLU A 7 -15.49 7.28 -47.99
C GLU A 7 -15.79 5.94 -47.31
N GLN A 8 -15.72 4.83 -48.07
CA GLN A 8 -15.92 3.46 -47.55
C GLN A 8 -14.73 2.98 -46.70
N ILE A 9 -13.50 3.35 -47.07
CA ILE A 9 -12.29 3.01 -46.31
C ILE A 9 -12.27 3.78 -44.99
N PHE A 10 -12.59 5.08 -45.03
CA PHE A 10 -12.66 5.93 -43.84
C PHE A 10 -13.75 5.46 -42.85
N THR A 11 -14.92 5.06 -43.37
CA THR A 11 -16.02 4.52 -42.54
C THR A 11 -15.63 3.19 -41.89
N GLY A 12 -14.93 2.31 -42.61
CA GLY A 12 -14.43 1.05 -42.08
C GLY A 12 -13.35 1.21 -41.00
N GLU A 13 -12.44 2.16 -41.17
CA GLU A 13 -11.44 2.49 -40.16
C GLU A 13 -12.08 3.09 -38.90
N MET A 14 -12.99 4.06 -39.04
CA MET A 14 -13.71 4.65 -37.90
C MET A 14 -14.46 3.60 -37.07
N GLN A 15 -15.11 2.65 -37.74
CA GLN A 15 -15.82 1.54 -37.09
C GLN A 15 -14.88 0.53 -36.41
N TYR A 16 -13.63 0.43 -36.88
CA TYR A 16 -12.59 -0.42 -36.29
C TYR A 16 -11.97 0.22 -35.05
N LEU A 17 -11.72 1.54 -35.10
CA LEU A 17 -11.21 2.32 -33.99
C LEU A 17 -12.19 2.35 -32.82
N GLU A 18 -13.49 2.43 -33.10
CA GLU A 18 -14.55 2.37 -32.10
C GLU A 18 -14.59 1.00 -31.39
N LYS A 19 -14.46 -0.11 -32.15
CA LYS A 19 -14.37 -1.46 -31.59
C LYS A 19 -13.11 -1.66 -30.74
N LEU A 20 -11.96 -1.13 -31.19
CA LEU A 20 -10.72 -1.22 -30.44
C LEU A 20 -10.82 -0.46 -29.11
N HIS A 21 -11.38 0.75 -29.14
CA HIS A 21 -11.62 1.55 -27.95
C HIS A 21 -12.54 0.82 -26.98
N LYS A 22 -13.62 0.21 -27.48
CA LYS A 22 -14.57 -0.57 -26.68
C LYS A 22 -13.92 -1.77 -25.97
N ILE A 23 -13.11 -2.57 -26.68
CA ILE A 23 -12.43 -3.75 -26.10
C ILE A 23 -11.42 -3.33 -25.04
N VAL A 24 -10.62 -2.29 -25.32
CA VAL A 24 -9.66 -1.76 -24.35
C VAL A 24 -10.39 -1.24 -23.11
N GLN A 25 -11.51 -0.54 -23.30
CA GLN A 25 -12.31 0.00 -22.20
C GLN A 25 -12.97 -1.10 -21.36
N GLU A 26 -13.54 -2.14 -21.99
CA GLU A 26 -14.10 -3.31 -21.30
C GLU A 26 -13.02 -4.07 -20.53
N THR A 27 -11.83 -4.24 -21.11
CA THR A 27 -10.72 -4.93 -20.46
C THR A 27 -10.15 -4.13 -19.28
N ILE A 28 -10.10 -2.80 -19.40
CA ILE A 28 -9.73 -1.91 -18.28
C ILE A 28 -10.79 -1.98 -17.19
N GLN A 29 -12.08 -1.94 -17.54
CA GLN A 29 -13.17 -2.04 -16.56
C GLN A 29 -13.21 -3.38 -15.84
N GLU A 30 -13.09 -4.50 -16.55
CA GLU A 30 -13.06 -5.84 -15.94
C GLU A 30 -11.89 -5.97 -14.96
N LYS A 31 -10.72 -5.45 -15.35
CA LYS A 31 -9.56 -5.41 -14.48
C LYS A 31 -9.73 -4.49 -13.29
N ASP A 32 -10.38 -3.35 -13.47
CA ASP A 32 -10.64 -2.41 -12.38
C ASP A 32 -11.56 -3.05 -11.32
N LEU A 33 -12.54 -3.85 -11.74
CA LEU A 33 -13.42 -4.59 -10.83
C LEU A 33 -12.69 -5.68 -10.03
N ILE A 34 -11.85 -6.48 -10.72
CA ILE A 34 -11.03 -7.51 -10.06
C ILE A 34 -10.00 -6.85 -9.13
N LEU A 35 -9.38 -5.77 -9.60
CA LEU A 35 -8.42 -5.00 -8.84
C LEU A 35 -9.02 -4.41 -7.58
N ASN A 36 -10.19 -3.77 -7.69
CA ASN A 36 -10.85 -3.14 -6.55
C ASN A 36 -11.13 -4.17 -5.45
N ASN A 37 -11.54 -5.39 -5.85
CA ASN A 37 -11.76 -6.51 -4.94
C ASN A 37 -10.45 -7.04 -4.31
N LEU A 38 -9.34 -7.09 -5.05
CA LEU A 38 -8.04 -7.53 -4.54
C LEU A 38 -7.36 -6.49 -3.63
N LEU A 39 -7.53 -5.20 -3.91
CA LEU A 39 -7.02 -4.10 -3.08
C LEU A 39 -7.84 -3.89 -1.80
N HIS A 40 -9.12 -4.22 -1.84
CA HIS A 40 -10.03 -4.16 -0.69
C HIS A 40 -10.52 -5.58 -0.39
N PRO A 41 -9.66 -6.45 0.19
CA PRO A 41 -10.11 -7.75 0.65
C PRO A 41 -11.32 -7.54 1.55
N SER A 42 -12.40 -8.30 1.29
CA SER A 42 -13.61 -8.28 2.09
C SER A 42 -13.22 -8.32 3.56
N GLN A 43 -13.63 -7.30 4.32
CA GLN A 43 -13.26 -7.13 5.73
C GLN A 43 -13.39 -8.47 6.44
N ASP A 44 -12.24 -9.11 6.70
CA ASP A 44 -12.22 -10.38 7.39
C ASP A 44 -13.01 -10.19 8.69
N ILE A 45 -13.82 -11.18 9.03
CA ILE A 45 -14.54 -11.24 10.30
C ILE A 45 -13.53 -11.24 11.44
N LEU A 46 -13.06 -10.04 11.83
CA LEU A 46 -12.04 -9.87 12.83
C LEU A 46 -12.54 -10.54 14.11
N SER A 47 -11.80 -11.55 14.56
CA SER A 47 -12.05 -12.15 15.86
C SER A 47 -12.00 -11.06 16.93
N LYS A 48 -12.75 -11.23 18.01
CA LYS A 48 -12.79 -10.27 19.13
C LYS A 48 -11.38 -9.96 19.65
N GLU A 49 -10.48 -10.92 19.56
CA GLU A 49 -9.06 -10.83 19.94
C GLU A 49 -8.27 -9.91 19.01
N GLN A 50 -8.48 -10.00 17.69
CA GLN A 50 -7.81 -9.15 16.70
C GLN A 50 -8.23 -7.69 16.88
N ARG A 51 -9.53 -7.44 17.10
CA ARG A 51 -10.03 -6.09 17.40
C ARG A 51 -9.42 -5.48 18.66
N LEU A 52 -9.16 -6.30 19.68
CA LEU A 52 -8.51 -5.83 20.90
C LEU A 52 -7.03 -5.50 20.64
N SER A 53 -6.32 -6.39 19.94
CA SER A 53 -4.93 -6.17 19.51
C SER A 53 -4.78 -4.91 18.68
N ASP A 54 -5.65 -4.68 17.69
CA ASP A 54 -5.60 -3.48 16.86
C ASP A 54 -5.73 -2.20 17.69
N LYS A 55 -6.62 -2.24 18.71
CA LYS A 55 -6.83 -1.10 19.61
C LYS A 55 -5.61 -0.85 20.50
N VAL A 56 -4.95 -1.92 20.96
CA VAL A 56 -3.71 -1.85 21.75
C VAL A 56 -2.54 -1.36 20.89
N ALA A 57 -2.39 -1.86 19.66
CA ALA A 57 -1.35 -1.44 18.73
C ALA A 57 -1.51 0.04 18.35
N HIS A 58 -2.74 0.48 18.08
CA HIS A 58 -3.02 1.89 17.79
C HIS A 58 -2.76 2.80 19.01
N PHE A 59 -2.96 2.30 20.22
CA PHE A 59 -2.62 3.04 21.44
C PHE A 59 -1.10 3.08 21.67
N GLY A 60 -0.41 1.95 21.56
CA GLY A 60 1.04 1.83 21.75
C GLY A 60 1.87 2.53 20.67
N GLY A 61 1.36 2.63 19.45
CA GLY A 61 1.95 3.36 18.33
C GLY A 61 1.70 4.87 18.35
N SER A 62 1.04 5.42 19.38
CA SER A 62 0.72 6.85 19.45
C SER A 62 1.73 7.67 20.25
N TRP A 63 2.06 8.86 19.77
CA TRP A 63 2.91 9.82 20.51
C TRP A 63 2.36 10.16 21.91
N ARG A 64 1.03 10.15 22.06
CA ARG A 64 0.37 10.42 23.36
C ARG A 64 0.72 9.38 24.42
N PHE A 65 0.93 8.12 24.03
CA PHE A 65 1.30 7.05 24.97
C PHE A 65 2.67 7.31 25.59
N ILE A 66 3.67 7.68 24.76
CA ILE A 66 5.03 7.99 25.23
C ILE A 66 5.00 9.14 26.25
N VAL A 67 4.21 10.20 25.97
CA VAL A 67 4.09 11.35 26.89
C VAL A 67 3.49 10.93 28.23
N ILE A 68 2.37 10.20 28.22
CA ILE A 68 1.71 9.72 29.45
C ILE A 68 2.64 8.81 30.25
N PHE A 69 3.30 7.87 29.57
CA PHE A 69 4.25 6.95 30.18
C PHE A 69 5.43 7.70 30.82
N GLY A 70 5.99 8.68 30.12
CA GLY A 70 7.04 9.55 30.64
C GLY A 70 6.61 10.33 31.89
N VAL A 71 5.39 10.87 31.91
CA VAL A 71 4.85 11.59 33.09
C VAL A 71 4.71 10.65 34.29
N ILE A 72 4.16 9.44 34.09
CA ILE A 72 4.02 8.42 35.15
C ILE A 72 5.39 8.04 35.71
N LEU A 73 6.38 7.82 34.84
CA LEU A 73 7.75 7.52 35.26
C LEU A 73 8.39 8.66 36.03
N MET A 74 8.23 9.90 35.58
CA MET A 74 8.77 11.07 36.26
C MET A 74 8.16 11.20 37.66
N PHE A 75 6.84 11.00 37.76
CA PHE A 75 6.14 10.96 39.05
C PHE A 75 6.68 9.85 39.96
N TRP A 76 6.93 8.66 39.42
CA TRP A 76 7.50 7.54 40.17
C TRP A 76 8.93 7.81 40.65
N ILE A 77 9.76 8.44 39.81
CA ILE A 77 11.12 8.88 40.18
C ILE A 77 11.05 9.88 41.34
N ILE A 78 10.16 10.88 41.28
CA ILE A 78 10.00 11.88 42.36
C ILE A 78 9.65 11.20 43.68
N ILE A 79 8.68 10.28 43.68
CA ILE A 79 8.30 9.54 44.88
C ILE A 79 9.50 8.77 45.44
N ASN A 80 10.22 8.04 44.60
CA ASN A 80 11.39 7.26 45.02
C ASN A 80 12.48 8.17 45.61
N VAL A 81 12.78 9.31 44.97
CA VAL A 81 13.79 10.26 45.46
C VAL A 81 13.37 10.88 46.79
N VAL A 82 12.11 11.25 46.98
CA VAL A 82 11.61 11.85 48.23
C VAL A 82 11.66 10.85 49.39
N VAL A 83 11.27 9.60 49.16
CA VAL A 83 11.32 8.52 50.17
C VAL A 83 12.77 8.17 50.53
N LEU A 84 13.66 8.10 49.53
CA LEU A 84 15.04 7.68 49.73
C LEU A 84 15.93 8.78 50.32
N LYS A 85 15.54 10.06 50.22
CA LYS A 85 16.28 11.21 50.78
C LYS A 85 16.47 11.13 52.30
N SER A 86 15.73 10.27 53.00
CA SER A 86 15.84 10.07 54.45
C SER A 86 17.01 9.15 54.87
N SER A 87 17.73 8.54 53.91
CA SER A 87 18.96 7.76 54.13
C SER A 87 20.02 8.16 53.09
N ALA A 88 21.29 7.78 53.30
CA ALA A 88 22.42 8.19 52.46
C ALA A 88 22.16 8.04 50.94
N PHE A 89 22.79 8.87 50.10
CA PHE A 89 22.57 8.87 48.65
C PHE A 89 23.02 7.52 48.03
N ASP A 90 22.03 6.75 47.53
CA ASP A 90 22.08 5.42 46.89
C ASP A 90 22.87 4.31 47.64
N PRO A 91 22.38 3.81 48.79
CA PRO A 91 22.90 2.63 49.46
C PRO A 91 22.44 1.37 48.72
N TYR A 92 23.24 0.30 48.79
CA TYR A 92 22.88 -1.01 48.24
C TYR A 92 21.49 -1.45 48.74
N PRO A 93 20.55 -1.91 47.88
CA PRO A 93 20.66 -2.18 46.44
C PRO A 93 20.31 -0.95 45.57
N PHE A 94 21.12 -0.64 44.56
CA PHE A 94 21.03 0.56 43.69
C PHE A 94 19.66 0.76 43.02
N ILE A 95 18.72 1.39 43.73
CA ILE A 95 17.32 1.49 43.31
C ILE A 95 17.17 2.44 42.13
N LEU A 96 17.96 3.52 42.11
CA LEU A 96 17.96 4.50 41.03
C LEU A 96 18.49 3.91 39.73
N MET A 97 19.61 3.17 39.79
CA MET A 97 20.19 2.52 38.61
C MET A 97 19.23 1.49 38.00
N ASN A 98 18.63 0.64 38.83
CA ASN A 98 17.66 -0.35 38.36
C ASN A 98 16.43 0.31 37.73
N LEU A 99 15.96 1.41 38.30
CA LEU A 99 14.82 2.16 37.76
C LEU A 99 15.14 2.74 36.36
N ILE A 100 16.33 3.31 36.18
CA ILE A 100 16.77 3.86 34.89
C ILE A 100 16.85 2.73 33.84
N LEU A 101 17.46 1.59 34.18
CA LEU A 101 17.59 0.47 33.25
C LEU A 101 16.21 -0.10 32.85
N SER A 102 15.30 -0.29 33.80
CA SER A 102 13.94 -0.76 33.50
C SER A 102 13.15 0.24 32.64
N CYS A 103 13.33 1.54 32.85
CA CYS A 103 12.71 2.59 32.04
C CYS A 103 13.19 2.54 30.59
N ILE A 104 14.50 2.44 30.37
CA ILE A 104 15.08 2.33 29.02
C ILE A 104 14.50 1.10 28.30
N ALA A 105 14.45 -0.05 28.98
CA ALA A 105 13.88 -1.27 28.42
C ALA A 105 12.39 -1.10 28.07
N ALA A 106 11.60 -0.46 28.94
CA ALA A 106 10.17 -0.26 28.70
C ALA A 106 9.87 0.68 27.52
N LEU A 107 10.71 1.70 27.30
CA LEU A 107 10.57 2.62 26.16
C LEU A 107 10.90 1.98 24.80
N GLN A 108 11.60 0.84 24.77
CA GLN A 108 11.97 0.18 23.52
C GLN A 108 10.76 -0.33 22.74
N ALA A 109 9.80 -0.98 23.40
CA ALA A 109 8.66 -1.61 22.71
C ALA A 109 7.77 -0.60 21.94
N PRO A 110 7.41 0.57 22.51
CA PRO A 110 6.66 1.60 21.77
C PRO A 110 7.46 2.21 20.62
N ILE A 111 8.75 2.46 20.81
CA ILE A 111 9.62 3.01 19.75
C ILE A 111 9.72 2.03 18.57
N ILE A 112 9.89 0.75 18.85
CA ILE A 112 9.89 -0.31 17.84
C ILE A 112 8.54 -0.34 17.11
N MET A 113 7.42 -0.32 17.85
CA MET A 113 6.07 -0.33 17.28
C MET A 113 5.80 0.89 16.40
N MET A 114 6.27 2.08 16.77
CA MET A 114 6.14 3.28 15.94
C MET A 114 6.99 3.20 14.66
N SER A 115 8.21 2.68 14.77
CA SER A 115 9.05 2.47 13.59
C SER A 115 8.44 1.44 12.65
N GLN A 116 7.81 0.40 13.20
CA GLN A 116 7.06 -0.60 12.43
C GLN A 116 5.86 0.02 11.73
N ASN A 117 5.00 0.76 12.44
CA ASN A 117 3.82 1.41 11.85
C ASN A 117 4.19 2.37 10.70
N ARG A 118 5.28 3.14 10.85
CA ARG A 118 5.79 3.99 9.76
C ARG A 118 6.33 3.18 8.58
N GLN A 119 6.97 2.05 8.84
CA GLN A 119 7.49 1.18 7.80
C GLN A 119 6.34 0.49 7.04
N GLU A 120 5.31 0.03 7.74
CA GLU A 120 4.10 -0.55 7.16
C GLU A 120 3.36 0.45 6.25
N GLU A 121 3.23 1.71 6.66
CA GLU A 121 2.63 2.74 5.81
C GLU A 121 3.45 2.97 4.53
N LYS A 122 4.78 2.99 4.66
CA LYS A 122 5.68 3.12 3.51
C LYS A 122 5.62 1.90 2.59
N ASP A 123 5.54 0.71 3.16
CA ASP A 123 5.43 -0.54 2.43
C ASP A 123 4.06 -0.63 1.72
N ARG A 124 2.98 -0.13 2.34
CA ARG A 124 1.67 0.01 1.67
C ARG A 124 1.76 0.89 0.43
N MET A 125 2.32 2.09 0.54
CA MET A 125 2.50 2.99 -0.60
C MET A 125 3.39 2.37 -1.68
N ARG A 126 4.43 1.64 -1.28
CA ARG A 126 5.31 0.94 -2.22
C ARG A 126 4.56 -0.15 -2.98
N ASN A 127 3.75 -0.96 -2.28
CA ASN A 127 2.95 -2.01 -2.89
C ASN A 127 1.93 -1.44 -3.88
N GLU A 128 1.28 -0.32 -3.55
CA GLU A 128 0.38 0.39 -4.47
C GLU A 128 1.12 0.87 -5.73
N ASN A 129 2.31 1.44 -5.57
CA ASN A 129 3.11 1.89 -6.71
C ASN A 129 3.63 0.73 -7.58
N ASP A 130 4.12 -0.34 -6.97
CA ASP A 130 4.58 -1.55 -7.67
C ASP A 130 3.43 -2.18 -8.46
N TYR A 131 2.21 -2.16 -7.89
CA TYR A 131 0.99 -2.56 -8.58
C TYR A 131 0.72 -1.69 -9.83
N LEU A 132 0.76 -0.36 -9.70
CA LEU A 132 0.52 0.56 -10.83
C LEU A 132 1.56 0.38 -11.95
N ILE A 133 2.82 0.13 -11.59
CA ILE A 133 3.89 -0.16 -12.55
C ILE A 133 3.60 -1.47 -13.29
N ASN A 134 3.15 -2.51 -12.58
CA ASN A 134 2.80 -3.79 -13.19
C ASN A 134 1.64 -3.63 -14.18
N LEU A 135 0.57 -2.93 -13.77
CA LEU A 135 -0.58 -2.65 -14.62
C LEU A 135 -0.19 -1.87 -15.88
N LYS A 136 0.64 -0.82 -15.72
CA LYS A 136 1.16 -0.03 -16.84
C LYS A 136 1.96 -0.89 -17.81
N SER A 137 2.82 -1.76 -17.30
CA SER A 137 3.63 -2.67 -18.12
C SER A 137 2.75 -3.62 -18.93
N GLU A 138 1.69 -4.14 -18.33
CA GLU A 138 0.76 -5.03 -19.02
C GLU A 138 -0.02 -4.33 -20.13
N ILE A 139 -0.50 -3.10 -19.91
CA ILE A 139 -1.16 -2.29 -20.95
C ILE A 139 -0.19 -2.03 -22.11
N VAL A 140 1.07 -1.69 -21.81
CA VAL A 140 2.10 -1.46 -22.84
C VAL A 140 2.34 -2.74 -23.66
N ILE A 141 2.49 -3.90 -23.02
CA ILE A 141 2.69 -5.18 -23.71
C ILE A 141 1.51 -5.49 -24.65
N ARG A 142 0.27 -5.36 -24.18
CA ARG A 142 -0.91 -5.58 -25.03
C ARG A 142 -0.99 -4.61 -26.20
N SER A 143 -0.64 -3.35 -25.98
CA SER A 143 -0.61 -2.36 -27.05
C SER A 143 0.45 -2.68 -28.11
N LEU A 144 1.59 -3.26 -27.71
CA LEU A 144 2.64 -3.72 -28.61
C LEU A 144 2.19 -4.95 -29.40
N ASP A 145 1.55 -5.91 -28.74
CA ASP A 145 0.98 -7.11 -29.35
C ASP A 145 -0.04 -6.76 -30.45
N GLN A 146 -0.98 -5.85 -30.15
CA GLN A 146 -1.94 -5.33 -31.13
C GLN A 146 -1.25 -4.65 -32.32
N LYS A 147 -0.23 -3.83 -32.08
CA LYS A 147 0.54 -3.19 -33.16
C LYS A 147 1.27 -4.22 -34.03
N MET A 148 1.85 -5.26 -33.42
CA MET A 148 2.50 -6.34 -34.16
C MET A 148 1.51 -7.10 -35.03
N ASP A 149 0.35 -7.45 -34.50
CA ASP A 149 -0.73 -8.10 -35.26
C ASP A 149 -1.21 -7.26 -36.45
N LEU A 150 -1.30 -5.94 -36.28
CA LEU A 150 -1.67 -5.03 -37.36
C LEU A 150 -0.60 -4.99 -38.46
N LEU A 151 0.67 -4.92 -38.09
CA LEU A 151 1.77 -4.96 -39.05
C LEU A 151 1.82 -6.31 -39.79
N LEU A 152 1.62 -7.41 -39.07
CA LEU A 152 1.53 -8.74 -39.66
C LEU A 152 0.35 -8.83 -40.62
N ARG A 153 -0.86 -8.40 -40.24
CA ARG A 153 -2.01 -8.37 -41.16
C ARG A 153 -1.77 -7.50 -42.39
N ASN A 154 -1.11 -6.36 -42.24
CA ASN A 154 -0.82 -5.47 -43.37
C ASN A 154 0.22 -6.07 -44.33
N LYS A 155 1.20 -6.82 -43.81
CA LYS A 155 2.18 -7.57 -44.62
C LYS A 155 1.63 -8.91 -45.15
N LEU A 156 0.61 -9.47 -44.52
CA LEU A 156 -0.02 -10.74 -44.87
C LEU A 156 -1.33 -10.57 -45.66
N LYS A 157 -1.75 -9.35 -46.04
CA LYS A 157 -2.78 -9.15 -47.07
C LYS A 157 -2.23 -9.77 -48.36
N PRO A 158 -2.68 -10.97 -48.76
CA PRO A 158 -2.08 -11.64 -49.87
C PRO A 158 -2.52 -10.96 -51.16
N TYR A 159 -1.63 -11.07 -52.14
CA TYR A 159 -1.84 -10.96 -53.57
C TYR A 159 -2.92 -11.98 -54.02
N THR A 160 -4.15 -11.87 -53.51
CA THR A 160 -5.26 -12.73 -53.92
C THR A 160 -6.12 -11.93 -54.89
N ILE A 161 -6.06 -12.36 -56.14
CA ILE A 161 -6.90 -12.02 -57.29
C ILE A 161 -6.52 -10.71 -58.03
N CYS A 162 -5.71 -10.86 -59.08
CA CYS A 162 -6.18 -10.58 -60.43
C CYS A 162 -5.24 -11.19 -61.50
N ARG A 163 -5.78 -12.19 -62.21
CA ARG A 163 -5.34 -12.79 -63.48
C ARG A 163 -4.18 -13.79 -63.46
#